data_AF-A0A815LLE6-F1
#
_entry.id   AF-A0A815LLE6-F1
#
_cell.length_a   1.000
_cell.length_b   1.000
_cell.length_c   1.000
_cell.angle_alpha   90.00
_cell.angle_beta   90.00
_cell.angle_gamma   90.00
#
_symmetry.space_group_name_H-M   'P 1'
#
loop_
_entity.id
_entity.type
_entity.pdbx_description
1 polymer ?
#
loop_
_entity_poly.entity_id
_entity_poly.type
_entity_poly.pdbx_seq_one_letter_code
_entity_poly.pdbx_strand_id
1 'polypeptide(L)'
;MTIDPSKISTSITPFAMIDKHSALPREQEILFTMHSVFRIVEITQTPSNSRLWEVQLTITDESDPQLSTLTNRIKEEIDGEGWYRMGKLMLQVGHFDQAEELYNELLKGASDDSDRLLVYHELGRVRKGQGEYPEAVKFYEKSLEIKRKTLPEDDASLADLYNEMGRVYNNMGEYSKALKYYEKSLKIRQKAL
;
A
#
# COMPACT_ATOMS: atom_id res chain seq x y z
N MET A 1 5.23 -28.73 -11.55
CA MET A 1 4.05 -28.54 -12.41
C MET A 1 4.54 -28.39 -13.85
N THR A 2 4.01 -29.18 -14.79
CA THR A 2 4.49 -29.23 -16.18
C THR A 2 3.84 -28.10 -16.98
N ILE A 3 4.64 -27.16 -17.49
CA ILE A 3 4.17 -26.11 -18.39
C ILE A 3 4.14 -26.71 -19.80
N ASP A 4 2.99 -26.63 -20.46
CA ASP A 4 2.82 -27.05 -21.85
C ASP A 4 3.35 -25.94 -22.78
N PRO A 5 4.51 -26.15 -23.44
CA PRO A 5 5.16 -25.12 -24.25
C PRO A 5 4.39 -24.80 -25.53
N SER A 6 3.51 -25.71 -25.99
CA SER A 6 2.73 -25.50 -27.21
C SER A 6 1.68 -24.39 -27.09
N LYS A 7 1.43 -23.91 -25.87
CA LYS A 7 0.52 -22.78 -25.58
C LYS A 7 1.23 -21.43 -25.52
N ILE A 8 2.55 -21.38 -25.71
CA ILE A 8 3.33 -20.14 -25.69
C ILE A 8 3.44 -19.65 -27.12
N SER A 9 2.45 -18.84 -27.54
CA SER A 9 2.44 -18.17 -28.83
C SER A 9 3.59 -17.16 -28.93
N THR A 10 4.29 -17.12 -30.07
CA THR A 10 5.41 -16.21 -30.40
C THR A 10 5.02 -14.73 -30.57
N SER A 11 3.96 -14.26 -29.93
CA SER A 11 3.69 -12.83 -29.79
C SER A 11 3.26 -12.55 -28.35
N ILE A 12 4.07 -11.75 -27.65
CA ILE A 12 3.97 -11.37 -26.23
C ILE A 12 4.45 -12.50 -25.30
N THR A 13 5.73 -12.43 -24.91
CA THR A 13 6.28 -13.23 -23.79
C THR A 13 5.50 -12.90 -22.52
N PRO A 14 4.81 -13.88 -21.90
CA PRO A 14 4.03 -13.63 -20.70
C PRO A 14 4.93 -13.41 -19.49
N PHE A 15 4.49 -12.55 -18.56
CA PHE A 15 5.07 -12.52 -17.22
C PHE A 15 4.85 -13.87 -16.54
N ALA A 16 5.92 -14.40 -15.94
CA ALA A 16 5.77 -15.51 -15.01
C ALA A 16 5.12 -14.96 -13.73
N MET A 17 3.82 -15.15 -13.60
CA MET A 17 3.16 -14.87 -12.33
C MET A 17 3.48 -16.01 -11.35
N ILE A 18 3.89 -15.62 -10.13
CA ILE A 18 4.21 -16.55 -9.04
C ILE A 18 2.91 -17.18 -8.45
N ASP A 19 1.76 -16.56 -8.74
CA ASP A 19 0.40 -16.95 -8.31
C ASP A 19 0.07 -18.43 -8.57
N LYS A 20 0.58 -19.03 -9.64
CA LYS A 20 0.30 -20.43 -10.00
C LYS A 20 1.01 -21.44 -9.12
N HIS A 21 1.96 -21.04 -8.29
CA HIS A 21 2.83 -21.96 -7.55
C HIS A 21 3.19 -21.54 -6.12
N SER A 22 2.78 -20.37 -5.64
CA SER A 22 3.16 -19.91 -4.30
C SER A 22 2.21 -20.45 -3.22
N ALA A 23 2.81 -20.81 -2.07
CA ALA A 23 2.12 -21.25 -0.87
C ALA A 23 1.87 -20.10 0.13
N LEU A 24 2.15 -18.85 -0.28
CA LEU A 24 2.01 -17.67 0.56
C LEU A 24 0.58 -17.11 0.49
N PRO A 25 0.09 -16.44 1.54
CA PRO A 25 -1.14 -15.67 1.47
C PRO A 25 -1.01 -14.58 0.39
N ARG A 26 -2.08 -14.37 -0.40
CA ARG A 26 -2.16 -13.44 -1.54
C ARG A 26 -1.60 -12.03 -1.28
N GLU A 27 -1.75 -11.54 -0.06
CA GLU A 27 -1.25 -10.22 0.38
C GLU A 27 0.29 -10.15 0.43
N GLN A 28 0.96 -11.27 0.73
CA GLN A 28 2.43 -11.38 0.72
C GLN A 28 2.97 -11.56 -0.71
N GLU A 29 2.18 -12.15 -1.60
CA GLU A 29 2.52 -12.26 -3.04
C GLU A 29 2.55 -10.89 -3.72
N ILE A 30 1.61 -10.01 -3.39
CA ILE A 30 1.55 -8.64 -3.97
C ILE A 30 2.80 -7.83 -3.61
N LEU A 31 3.31 -7.98 -2.37
CA LEU A 31 4.55 -7.36 -1.91
C LEU A 31 5.78 -7.86 -2.69
N PHE A 32 5.79 -9.14 -3.06
CA PHE A 32 6.84 -9.79 -3.86
C PHE A 32 6.76 -9.42 -5.35
N THR A 33 5.56 -9.35 -5.93
CA THR A 33 5.36 -8.99 -7.34
C THR A 33 5.68 -7.53 -7.64
N MET A 34 5.51 -6.62 -6.67
CA MET A 34 5.85 -5.21 -6.83
C MET A 34 7.36 -4.95 -6.98
N HIS A 35 8.23 -5.84 -6.47
CA HIS A 35 9.68 -5.65 -6.48
C HIS A 35 10.44 -6.58 -7.42
N SER A 36 9.82 -7.64 -7.93
CA SER A 36 10.51 -8.59 -8.80
C SER A 36 9.54 -9.16 -9.81
N VAL A 37 9.34 -8.42 -10.89
CA VAL A 37 8.69 -8.96 -12.08
C VAL A 37 9.76 -9.59 -12.97
N PHE A 38 9.61 -10.90 -13.18
CA PHE A 38 10.49 -11.66 -14.05
C PHE A 38 9.82 -11.88 -15.39
N ARG A 39 10.55 -11.61 -16.46
CA ARG A 39 10.16 -11.96 -17.82
C ARG A 39 10.83 -13.26 -18.23
N ILE A 40 10.04 -14.19 -18.77
CA ILE A 40 10.58 -15.37 -19.44
C ILE A 40 11.19 -14.91 -20.76
N VAL A 41 12.50 -15.09 -20.90
CA VAL A 41 13.25 -14.74 -22.10
C VAL A 41 13.23 -15.91 -23.07
N GLU A 42 13.55 -17.11 -22.58
CA GLU A 42 13.67 -18.30 -23.40
C GLU A 42 13.24 -19.54 -22.61
N ILE A 43 12.63 -20.50 -23.31
CA ILE A 43 12.33 -21.83 -22.77
C ILE A 43 12.94 -22.85 -23.73
N THR A 44 13.87 -23.65 -23.23
CA THR A 44 14.54 -24.69 -24.00
C THR A 44 14.30 -26.05 -23.37
N GLN A 45 14.04 -27.08 -24.20
CA GLN A 45 13.93 -28.44 -23.71
C GLN A 45 15.33 -28.98 -23.46
N THR A 46 15.58 -29.56 -22.28
CA THR A 46 16.92 -30.05 -21.99
C THR A 46 17.26 -31.24 -22.91
N PRO A 47 18.45 -31.27 -23.53
CA PRO A 47 18.81 -32.35 -24.46
C PRO A 47 18.85 -33.73 -23.80
N SER A 48 19.10 -33.77 -22.49
CA SER A 48 19.23 -35.00 -21.72
C SER A 48 17.90 -35.61 -21.29
N ASN A 49 16.81 -34.84 -21.28
CA ASN A 49 15.51 -35.32 -20.80
C ASN A 49 14.36 -34.53 -21.42
N SER A 50 13.55 -35.21 -22.25
CA SER A 50 12.38 -34.64 -22.92
C SER A 50 11.25 -34.21 -21.97
N ARG A 51 11.34 -34.52 -20.69
CA ARG A 51 10.40 -34.05 -19.67
C ARG A 51 10.89 -32.84 -18.88
N LEU A 52 12.14 -32.42 -19.06
CA LEU A 52 12.74 -31.29 -18.36
C LEU A 52 12.97 -30.12 -19.31
N TRP A 53 12.62 -28.93 -18.84
CA TRP A 53 12.69 -27.67 -19.58
C TRP A 53 13.47 -26.66 -18.74
N GLU A 54 14.37 -25.94 -19.38
CA GLU A 54 15.11 -24.81 -18.82
C GLU A 54 14.41 -23.51 -19.19
N VAL A 55 14.26 -22.61 -18.21
CA VAL A 55 13.55 -21.34 -18.37
C VAL A 55 14.51 -20.22 -17.98
N GLN A 56 14.85 -19.36 -18.94
CA GLN A 56 15.65 -18.17 -18.68
C GLN A 56 14.74 -17.01 -18.24
N LEU A 57 15.08 -16.39 -17.12
CA LEU A 57 14.36 -15.26 -16.54
C LEU A 57 15.24 -14.01 -16.54
N THR A 58 14.66 -12.84 -16.87
CA THR A 58 15.28 -11.53 -16.63
C THR A 58 14.42 -10.70 -15.69
N ILE A 59 15.06 -9.88 -14.86
CA ILE A 59 14.39 -8.83 -14.06
C ILE A 59 13.92 -7.76 -15.04
N THR A 60 12.67 -7.32 -14.92
CA THR A 60 12.16 -6.17 -15.68
C THR A 60 12.48 -4.86 -14.98
N ASP A 61 12.83 -3.86 -15.76
CA ASP A 61 13.00 -2.47 -15.31
C ASP A 61 11.65 -1.74 -15.27
N GLU A 62 11.55 -0.67 -14.47
CA GLU A 62 10.34 0.16 -14.29
C GLU A 62 9.84 0.79 -15.60
N SER A 63 10.71 0.84 -16.63
CA SER A 63 10.39 1.35 -17.95
C SER A 63 9.59 0.38 -18.86
N ASP A 64 9.34 -0.87 -18.42
CA ASP A 64 8.63 -1.87 -19.24
C ASP A 64 7.11 -1.56 -19.39
N PRO A 65 6.59 -1.31 -20.61
CA PRO A 65 5.17 -1.01 -20.84
C PRO A 65 4.22 -2.16 -20.46
N GLN A 66 4.70 -3.39 -20.45
CA GLN A 66 3.91 -4.54 -20.04
C GLN A 66 3.82 -4.64 -18.52
N LEU A 67 4.87 -4.21 -17.80
CA LEU A 67 4.88 -4.15 -16.35
C LEU A 67 3.80 -3.18 -15.86
N SER A 68 3.70 -2.00 -16.47
CA SER A 68 2.62 -1.05 -16.15
C SER A 68 1.22 -1.60 -16.43
N THR A 69 1.05 -2.35 -17.53
CA THR A 69 -0.21 -3.03 -17.86
C THR A 69 -0.57 -4.11 -16.84
N LEU A 70 0.42 -4.85 -16.33
CA LEU A 70 0.22 -5.84 -15.28
C LEU A 70 -0.15 -5.17 -13.95
N THR A 71 0.58 -4.14 -13.56
CA THR A 71 0.29 -3.35 -12.35
C THR A 71 -1.13 -2.80 -12.38
N ASN A 72 -1.61 -2.32 -13.53
CA ASN A 72 -2.98 -1.85 -13.69
C ASN A 72 -4.03 -2.97 -13.59
N ARG A 73 -3.77 -4.16 -14.14
CA ARG A 73 -4.67 -5.32 -13.95
C ARG A 73 -4.73 -5.77 -12.50
N ILE A 74 -3.60 -5.82 -11.82
CA ILE A 74 -3.54 -6.13 -10.37
C ILE A 74 -4.32 -5.06 -9.59
N LYS A 75 -4.26 -3.79 -10.00
CA LYS A 75 -5.11 -2.70 -9.46
C LYS A 75 -6.59 -2.93 -9.63
N GLU A 76 -7.02 -3.51 -10.74
CA GLU A 76 -8.43 -3.83 -11.02
C GLU A 76 -8.91 -5.09 -10.30
N GLU A 77 -8.04 -6.08 -10.06
CA GLU A 77 -8.38 -7.34 -9.41
C GLU A 77 -8.43 -7.26 -7.88
N ILE A 78 -7.68 -6.34 -7.28
CA ILE A 78 -7.66 -6.12 -5.84
C ILE A 78 -8.68 -5.03 -5.50
N ASP A 79 -9.60 -5.33 -4.57
CA ASP A 79 -10.54 -4.33 -4.06
C ASP A 79 -9.84 -3.20 -3.30
N GLY A 80 -10.56 -2.12 -2.99
CA GLY A 80 -9.98 -0.99 -2.26
C GLY A 80 -9.31 -1.41 -0.94
N GLU A 81 -9.87 -2.39 -0.23
CA GLU A 81 -9.35 -2.88 1.04
C GLU A 81 -7.97 -3.52 0.90
N GLY A 82 -7.73 -4.31 -0.15
CA GLY A 82 -6.42 -4.91 -0.41
C GLY A 82 -5.31 -3.88 -0.64
N TRP A 83 -5.61 -2.78 -1.32
CA TRP A 83 -4.65 -1.69 -1.51
C TRP A 83 -4.31 -0.97 -0.19
N TYR A 84 -5.28 -0.77 0.70
CA TYR A 84 -4.98 -0.22 2.02
C TYR A 84 -4.13 -1.16 2.87
N ARG A 85 -4.35 -2.47 2.81
CA ARG A 85 -3.51 -3.46 3.52
C ARG A 85 -2.07 -3.40 3.02
N MET A 86 -1.88 -3.33 1.70
CA MET A 86 -0.58 -3.20 1.07
C MET A 86 0.17 -1.93 1.52
N GLY A 87 -0.49 -0.77 1.48
CA GLY A 87 0.12 0.47 1.96
C GLY A 87 0.51 0.42 3.44
N LYS A 88 -0.29 -0.24 4.28
CA LYS A 88 0.05 -0.45 5.70
C LYS A 88 1.26 -1.37 5.89
N LEU A 89 1.39 -2.41 5.08
CA LEU A 89 2.58 -3.29 5.10
C LEU A 89 3.82 -2.51 4.70
N MET A 90 3.77 -1.72 3.62
CA MET A 90 4.87 -0.85 3.18
C MET A 90 5.34 0.09 4.30
N LEU A 91 4.40 0.68 5.05
CA LEU A 91 4.70 1.50 6.22
C LEU A 91 5.44 0.72 7.33
N GLN A 92 5.08 -0.54 7.57
CA GLN A 92 5.72 -1.37 8.60
C GLN A 92 7.15 -1.76 8.25
N VAL A 93 7.42 -2.01 6.97
CA VAL A 93 8.76 -2.37 6.49
C VAL A 93 9.61 -1.14 6.14
N GLY A 94 9.06 0.07 6.25
CA GLY A 94 9.78 1.34 6.06
C GLY A 94 9.87 1.81 4.60
N HIS A 95 9.10 1.24 3.68
CA HIS A 95 9.00 1.68 2.29
C HIS A 95 8.03 2.87 2.17
N PHE A 96 8.42 4.02 2.74
CA PHE A 96 7.56 5.19 2.83
C PHE A 96 7.23 5.82 1.47
N ASP A 97 8.18 5.88 0.55
CA ASP A 97 7.99 6.52 -0.77
C ASP A 97 6.99 5.73 -1.63
N GLN A 98 7.06 4.40 -1.58
CA GLN A 98 6.10 3.52 -2.27
C GLN A 98 4.71 3.59 -1.62
N ALA A 99 4.64 3.63 -0.29
CA ALA A 99 3.40 3.83 0.41
C ALA A 99 2.77 5.18 0.02
N GLU A 100 3.59 6.22 -0.10
CA GLU A 100 3.14 7.54 -0.55
C GLU A 100 2.52 7.49 -1.94
N GLU A 101 3.25 6.94 -2.92
CA GLU A 101 2.79 6.84 -4.30
C GLU A 101 1.44 6.10 -4.37
N LEU A 102 1.34 4.97 -3.66
CA LEU A 102 0.12 4.20 -3.58
C LEU A 102 -1.05 5.00 -3.00
N TYR A 103 -0.85 5.65 -1.86
CA TYR A 103 -1.93 6.43 -1.23
C TYR A 103 -2.31 7.66 -2.06
N ASN A 104 -1.38 8.28 -2.79
CA ASN A 104 -1.72 9.36 -3.73
C ASN A 104 -2.55 8.86 -4.92
N GLU A 105 -2.28 7.65 -5.42
CA GLU A 105 -3.12 7.03 -6.46
C GLU A 105 -4.52 6.71 -5.93
N LEU A 106 -4.64 6.14 -4.72
CA LEU A 106 -5.93 5.93 -4.06
C LEU A 106 -6.68 7.24 -3.83
N LEU A 107 -5.96 8.33 -3.49
CA LEU A 107 -6.57 9.65 -3.31
C LEU A 107 -7.18 10.19 -4.61
N LYS A 108 -6.52 9.98 -5.76
CA LYS A 108 -7.04 10.38 -7.08
C LYS A 108 -8.29 9.59 -7.47
N GLY A 109 -8.35 8.31 -7.09
CA GLY A 109 -9.49 7.42 -7.35
C GLY A 109 -10.64 7.53 -6.35
N ALA A 110 -10.46 8.24 -5.23
CA ALA A 110 -11.44 8.30 -4.15
C ALA A 110 -12.76 8.96 -4.59
N SER A 111 -13.84 8.18 -4.60
CA SER A 111 -15.18 8.64 -5.01
C SER A 111 -15.91 9.43 -3.92
N ASP A 112 -15.61 9.16 -2.65
CA ASP A 112 -16.30 9.78 -1.51
C ASP A 112 -15.34 10.30 -0.43
N ASP A 113 -15.93 10.98 0.54
CA ASP A 113 -15.20 11.57 1.66
C ASP A 113 -14.70 10.53 2.67
N SER A 114 -15.32 9.34 2.74
CA SER A 114 -14.87 8.26 3.61
C SER A 114 -13.55 7.68 3.12
N ASP A 115 -13.42 7.44 1.81
CA ASP A 115 -12.17 7.02 1.19
C ASP A 115 -11.07 8.07 1.40
N ARG A 116 -11.37 9.35 1.11
CA ARG A 116 -10.41 10.45 1.30
C ARG A 116 -9.95 10.56 2.75
N LEU A 117 -10.85 10.36 3.72
CA LEU A 117 -10.54 10.37 5.14
C LEU A 117 -9.50 9.30 5.49
N LEU A 118 -9.69 8.08 5.02
CA LEU A 118 -8.77 6.96 5.24
C LEU A 118 -7.41 7.22 4.59
N VAL A 119 -7.41 7.66 3.33
CA VAL A 119 -6.17 7.97 2.59
C VAL A 119 -5.39 9.10 3.25
N TYR A 120 -6.04 10.20 3.64
CA TYR A 120 -5.37 11.29 4.35
C TYR A 120 -4.79 10.83 5.69
N HIS A 121 -5.48 9.97 6.43
CA HIS A 121 -4.95 9.41 7.67
C HIS A 121 -3.65 8.62 7.42
N GLU A 122 -3.64 7.76 6.39
CA GLU A 122 -2.45 6.97 6.08
C GLU A 122 -1.30 7.81 5.50
N LEU A 123 -1.57 8.82 4.66
CA LEU A 123 -0.55 9.80 4.23
C LEU A 123 0.07 10.55 5.42
N GLY A 124 -0.72 10.86 6.45
CA GLY A 124 -0.20 11.41 7.70
C GLY A 124 0.78 10.45 8.40
N ARG A 125 0.51 9.14 8.37
CA ARG A 125 1.42 8.12 8.91
C ARG A 125 2.69 8.00 8.08
N VAL A 126 2.60 8.08 6.75
CA VAL A 126 3.76 8.10 5.84
C VAL A 126 4.70 9.25 6.20
N ARG A 127 4.18 10.49 6.22
CA ARG A 127 4.98 11.69 6.52
C ARG A 127 5.59 11.64 7.91
N LYS A 128 4.84 11.14 8.90
CA LYS A 128 5.37 10.90 10.26
C LYS A 128 6.53 9.90 10.25
N GLY A 129 6.43 8.82 9.47
CA GLY A 129 7.48 7.82 9.31
C GLY A 129 8.75 8.36 8.65
N GLN A 130 8.60 9.26 7.67
CA GLN A 130 9.70 9.99 7.02
C GLN A 130 10.33 11.08 7.91
N GLY A 131 9.71 11.41 9.06
CA GLY A 131 10.16 12.50 9.94
C GLY A 131 9.66 13.88 9.51
N GLU A 132 8.80 13.96 8.49
CA GLU A 132 8.16 15.18 8.00
C GLU A 132 6.92 15.52 8.84
N TYR A 133 7.18 15.91 10.08
CA TYR A 133 6.14 16.10 11.08
C TYR A 133 5.12 17.21 10.75
N PRO A 134 5.51 18.40 10.22
CA PRO A 134 4.53 19.44 9.86
C PRO A 134 3.55 18.96 8.77
N GLU A 135 4.02 18.21 7.79
CA GLU A 135 3.23 17.61 6.72
C GLU A 135 2.28 16.55 7.28
N ALA A 136 2.77 15.71 8.20
CA ALA A 136 1.93 14.73 8.89
C ALA A 136 0.74 15.38 9.60
N VAL A 137 0.97 16.49 10.31
CA VAL A 137 -0.12 17.26 10.97
C VAL A 137 -1.15 17.73 9.94
N LYS A 138 -0.72 18.32 8.81
CA LYS A 138 -1.64 18.79 7.76
C LYS A 138 -2.55 17.68 7.24
N PHE A 139 -2.02 16.47 7.06
CA PHE A 139 -2.81 15.32 6.60
C PHE A 139 -3.79 14.82 7.67
N TYR A 140 -3.38 14.75 8.92
CA TYR A 140 -4.29 14.43 10.03
C TYR A 140 -5.40 15.49 10.19
N GLU A 141 -5.10 16.78 9.97
CA GLU A 141 -6.10 17.85 9.98
C GLU A 141 -7.12 17.70 8.84
N LYS A 142 -6.70 17.32 7.63
CA LYS A 142 -7.63 17.02 6.53
C LYS A 142 -8.58 15.87 6.86
N SER A 143 -8.05 14.79 7.45
CA SER A 143 -8.87 13.65 7.90
C SER A 143 -9.85 14.08 9.00
N LEU A 144 -9.40 14.93 9.94
CA LEU A 144 -10.22 15.47 11.02
C LEU A 144 -11.34 16.38 10.50
N GLU A 145 -11.06 17.21 9.51
CA GLU A 145 -12.06 18.08 8.89
C GLU A 145 -13.22 17.28 8.30
N ILE A 146 -12.92 16.17 7.63
CA ILE A 146 -13.94 15.28 7.07
C ILE A 146 -14.77 14.64 8.18
N LYS A 147 -14.14 14.10 9.23
CA LYS A 147 -14.88 13.52 10.37
C LYS A 147 -15.78 14.54 11.04
N ARG A 148 -15.33 15.77 11.24
CA ARG A 148 -16.14 16.82 11.89
C ARG A 148 -17.33 17.29 11.06
N LYS A 149 -17.34 17.07 9.74
CA LYS A 149 -18.52 17.35 8.90
C LYS A 149 -19.64 16.33 9.08
N THR A 150 -19.29 15.11 9.46
CA THR A 150 -20.21 13.96 9.46
C THR A 150 -20.53 13.43 10.86
N LEU A 151 -19.68 13.72 11.85
CA LEU A 151 -19.76 13.16 13.19
C LEU A 151 -19.89 14.24 14.27
N PRO A 152 -20.57 13.94 15.39
CA PRO A 152 -20.55 14.77 16.59
C PRO A 152 -19.14 15.00 17.14
N GLU A 153 -18.94 16.11 17.87
CA GLU A 153 -17.62 16.47 18.42
C GLU A 153 -17.07 15.50 19.48
N ASP A 154 -17.92 14.63 20.03
CA ASP A 154 -17.60 13.61 21.02
C ASP A 154 -17.57 12.18 20.45
N ASP A 155 -17.60 12.03 19.12
CA ASP A 155 -17.47 10.74 18.48
C ASP A 155 -16.10 10.10 18.79
N ALA A 156 -16.13 8.84 19.23
CA ALA A 156 -14.95 8.11 19.66
C ALA A 156 -13.85 8.03 18.58
N SER A 157 -14.23 8.06 17.30
CA SER A 157 -13.31 7.96 16.19
C SER A 157 -12.49 9.24 15.96
N LEU A 158 -12.90 10.39 16.53
CA LEU A 158 -12.10 11.62 16.55
C LEU A 158 -10.90 11.51 17.50
N ALA A 159 -11.01 10.68 18.53
CA ALA A 159 -9.96 10.53 19.54
C ALA A 159 -8.65 10.00 18.94
N ASP A 160 -8.74 9.12 17.94
CA ASP A 160 -7.56 8.52 17.31
C ASP A 160 -6.75 9.56 16.52
N LEU A 161 -7.42 10.47 15.80
CA LEU A 161 -6.76 11.56 15.08
C LEU A 161 -6.06 12.53 16.04
N TYR A 162 -6.73 12.91 17.13
CA TYR A 162 -6.08 13.74 18.15
C TYR A 162 -4.89 13.04 18.80
N ASN A 163 -4.98 11.74 19.03
CA ASN A 163 -3.86 10.97 19.55
C ASN A 163 -2.68 10.95 18.58
N GLU A 164 -2.92 10.72 17.28
CA GLU A 164 -1.86 10.73 16.27
C GLU A 164 -1.21 12.11 16.13
N MET A 165 -1.98 13.21 16.14
CA MET A 165 -1.42 14.57 16.20
C MET A 165 -0.57 14.79 17.46
N GLY A 166 -1.03 14.30 18.62
CA GLY A 166 -0.26 14.33 19.87
C GLY A 166 1.08 13.62 19.74
N ARG A 167 1.11 12.45 19.08
CA ARG A 167 2.35 11.70 18.81
C ARG A 167 3.29 12.47 17.89
N VAL A 168 2.76 13.11 16.85
CA VAL A 168 3.58 13.95 15.94
C VAL A 168 4.22 15.11 16.70
N TYR A 169 3.45 15.88 17.49
CA TYR A 169 4.01 16.98 18.28
C TYR A 169 5.00 16.50 19.34
N ASN A 170 4.78 15.32 19.92
CA ASN A 170 5.74 14.71 20.83
C ASN A 170 7.07 14.41 20.13
N ASN A 171 7.03 13.87 18.92
CA ASN A 171 8.23 13.60 18.11
C ASN A 171 8.97 14.90 17.71
N MET A 172 8.25 16.01 17.58
CA MET A 172 8.83 17.34 17.35
C MET A 172 9.44 17.97 18.62
N GLY A 173 9.27 17.37 19.80
CA GLY A 173 9.65 17.95 21.09
C GLY A 173 8.70 19.07 21.57
N GLU A 174 7.56 19.27 20.91
CA GLU A 174 6.55 20.26 21.28
C GLU A 174 5.57 19.71 22.34
N TYR A 175 6.11 19.36 23.51
CA TYR A 175 5.38 18.62 24.54
C TYR A 175 4.08 19.29 25.02
N SER A 176 4.06 20.63 25.13
CA SER A 176 2.85 21.37 25.52
C SER A 176 1.72 21.21 24.50
N LYS A 177 2.03 21.17 23.20
CA LYS A 177 1.04 20.92 22.16
C LYS A 177 0.62 19.45 22.17
N ALA A 178 1.58 18.53 22.30
CA ALA A 178 1.31 17.10 22.40
C ALA A 178 0.33 16.79 23.54
N LEU A 179 0.58 17.33 24.74
CA LEU A 179 -0.29 17.17 25.91
C LEU A 179 -1.71 17.64 25.62
N LYS A 180 -1.87 18.83 25.03
CA LYS A 180 -3.19 19.38 24.68
C LYS A 180 -3.98 18.45 23.75
N TYR A 181 -3.30 17.80 22.79
CA TYR A 181 -3.94 16.85 21.87
C TYR A 181 -4.27 15.51 22.55
N TYR A 182 -3.37 14.99 23.40
CA TYR A 182 -3.65 13.81 24.19
C TYR A 182 -4.82 14.01 25.17
N GLU A 183 -4.91 15.15 25.84
CA GLU A 183 -6.01 15.49 26.74
C GLU A 183 -7.36 15.53 25.99
N LYS A 184 -7.39 16.09 24.77
CA LYS A 184 -8.58 16.05 23.92
C LYS A 184 -8.99 14.62 23.57
N SER A 185 -8.04 13.79 23.15
CA SER A 185 -8.27 12.37 22.84
C SER A 185 -8.84 11.62 24.05
N LEU A 186 -8.21 11.81 25.22
CA LEU A 186 -8.64 11.17 26.47
C LEU A 186 -10.05 11.60 26.87
N LYS A 187 -10.37 12.89 26.80
CA LYS A 187 -11.70 13.41 27.14
C LYS A 187 -12.80 12.81 26.28
N ILE A 188 -12.55 12.58 25.00
CA ILE A 188 -13.50 11.91 24.10
C ILE A 188 -13.66 10.44 24.50
N ARG A 189 -12.55 9.72 24.69
CA ARG A 189 -12.58 8.30 25.08
C ARG A 189 -13.31 8.06 26.40
N GLN A 190 -13.16 8.97 27.37
CA GLN A 190 -13.85 8.88 28.67
C GLN A 190 -15.36 9.07 28.56
N LYS A 191 -15.86 9.80 27.55
CA LYS A 191 -17.29 9.98 27.32
C LYS A 191 -17.93 8.85 26.53
N ALA A 192 -17.14 8.12 25.76
CA ALA A 192 -17.58 6.98 24.95
C ALA A 192 -17.64 5.65 25.73
N LEU A 193 -17.20 5.66 27.00
CA LEU A 193 -17.24 4.56 27.98
C LEU A 193 -18.52 4.61 28.81
#